data_AF-A0A329SYF8-F1
#
_entry.id   AF-A0A329SYF8-F1
#
_cell.length_a   1.000
_cell.length_b   1.000
_cell.length_c   1.000
_cell.angle_alpha   90.00
_cell.angle_beta   90.00
_cell.angle_gamma   90.00
#
_symmetry.space_group_name_H-M   'P 1'
#
loop_
_entity.id
_entity.type
_entity.pdbx_description
1 polymer ?
#
loop_
_entity_poly.entity_id
_entity_poly.type
_entity_poly.pdbx_seq_one_letter_code
_entity_poly.pdbx_strand_id
1 'polypeptide(L)'
;MALVRLLRVVAASIAVLVAAPAPSDAMIVKLDGRVEECFHEYVRTKRTAFMKIGVLDSKGTYDVRLKAYGPFPSYPEEEQVDKNFFDHLVVTPYDETNQNVEHSGFNFESEHRGGWYRFCLDNMHDGSVKTVEWYTSFDLSNEDDLGEEDKLDEQTRQEHMEGVKTSLDRLQTLLKLIRNEQDYYRARVHRHVQTLESSKSRVIFYTMFELVVLGAMYGGQSFLLHKWFSDRGYLSKRQWA
;
A
#
# COMPACT_ATOMS: atom_id res chain seq x y z
N MET A 1 -16.97 10.95 15.62
CA MET A 1 -16.70 11.08 14.16
C MET A 1 -15.22 10.88 13.77
N ALA A 2 -14.24 11.36 14.54
CA ALA A 2 -12.81 11.20 14.21
C ALA A 2 -12.31 9.74 14.28
N LEU A 3 -12.76 8.96 15.27
CA LEU A 3 -12.35 7.56 15.44
C LEU A 3 -12.76 6.66 14.25
N VAL A 4 -13.96 6.88 13.69
CA VAL A 4 -14.46 6.10 12.55
C VAL A 4 -13.69 6.42 11.27
N ARG A 5 -13.23 7.68 11.12
CA ARG A 5 -12.36 8.08 10.00
C ARG A 5 -10.97 7.47 10.12
N LEU A 6 -10.40 7.46 11.33
CA LEU A 6 -9.11 6.81 11.60
C LEU A 6 -9.16 5.30 11.35
N LEU A 7 -10.21 4.61 11.81
CA LEU A 7 -10.38 3.17 11.56
C LEU A 7 -10.53 2.85 10.06
N ARG A 8 -11.22 3.70 9.30
CA ARG A 8 -11.36 3.53 7.84
C ARG A 8 -10.05 3.73 7.10
N VAL A 9 -9.24 4.71 7.52
CA VAL A 9 -7.93 4.96 6.91
C VAL A 9 -6.97 3.80 7.22
N VAL A 10 -6.93 3.34 8.48
CA VAL A 10 -6.07 2.21 8.88
C VAL A 10 -6.50 0.91 8.17
N ALA A 11 -7.80 0.63 8.06
CA ALA A 11 -8.30 -0.54 7.34
C ALA A 11 -7.97 -0.47 5.83
N ALA A 12 -8.06 0.71 5.22
CA ALA A 12 -7.70 0.90 3.81
C ALA A 12 -6.19 0.71 3.56
N SER A 13 -5.34 1.19 4.48
CA SER A 13 -3.89 1.01 4.38
C SER A 13 -3.44 -0.44 4.57
N ILE A 14 -4.11 -1.20 5.45
CA ILE A 14 -3.83 -2.63 5.65
C ILE A 14 -4.29 -3.45 4.45
N ALA A 15 -5.43 -3.11 3.83
CA ALA A 15 -5.93 -3.80 2.64
C ALA A 15 -4.99 -3.65 1.43
N VAL A 16 -4.29 -2.51 1.30
CA VAL A 16 -3.34 -2.27 0.21
C VAL A 16 -2.05 -3.09 0.38
N LEU A 17 -1.61 -3.36 1.61
CA LEU A 17 -0.42 -4.19 1.86
C LEU A 17 -0.66 -5.69 1.66
N VAL A 18 -1.90 -6.17 1.81
CA VAL A 18 -2.24 -7.60 1.63
C VAL A 18 -2.47 -7.95 0.16
N ALA A 19 -2.72 -6.96 -0.70
CA ALA A 19 -2.98 -7.17 -2.13
C ALA A 19 -1.71 -7.14 -3.00
N ALA A 20 -0.55 -7.53 -2.47
CA ALA A 20 0.59 -7.86 -3.32
C ALA A 20 0.30 -9.23 -3.97
N PRO A 21 0.05 -9.31 -5.29
CA PRO A 21 -0.11 -10.59 -5.94
C PRO A 21 1.21 -11.37 -5.77
N ALA A 22 1.14 -12.52 -5.10
CA ALA A 22 2.22 -13.49 -5.22
C ALA A 22 2.26 -13.92 -6.71
N PRO A 23 3.44 -13.99 -7.34
CA PRO A 23 3.54 -14.58 -8.67
C PRO A 23 3.07 -16.04 -8.55
N SER A 24 1.94 -16.35 -9.18
CA SER A 24 1.43 -17.71 -9.29
C SER A 24 2.00 -18.31 -10.56
N ASP A 25 3.02 -19.15 -10.42
CA ASP A 25 3.76 -19.81 -11.52
C ASP A 25 3.04 -21.06 -12.07
N ALA A 26 1.70 -21.05 -12.06
CA ALA A 26 0.87 -22.15 -12.56
C ALA A 26 -0.11 -21.64 -13.62
N MET A 27 -0.20 -22.37 -14.72
CA MET A 27 -1.02 -22.07 -15.88
C MET A 27 -1.81 -23.31 -16.29
N ILE A 28 -3.10 -23.14 -16.53
CA ILE A 28 -3.98 -24.21 -17.03
C ILE A 28 -4.30 -23.91 -18.49
N VAL A 29 -3.95 -24.83 -19.37
CA VAL A 29 -4.09 -24.71 -20.82
C VAL A 29 -5.07 -25.75 -21.33
N LYS A 30 -6.00 -25.31 -22.16
CA LYS A 30 -6.88 -26.22 -22.89
C LYS A 30 -6.28 -26.45 -24.27
N LEU A 31 -5.77 -27.66 -24.50
CA LEU A 31 -5.28 -28.09 -25.80
C LEU A 31 -6.42 -28.77 -26.57
N ASP A 32 -6.67 -28.30 -27.78
CA ASP A 32 -7.57 -28.97 -28.71
C ASP A 32 -6.91 -30.22 -29.31
N GLY A 33 -7.67 -30.99 -30.09
CA GLY A 33 -7.15 -32.17 -30.77
C GLY A 33 -6.28 -31.79 -31.96
N ARG A 34 -5.16 -32.48 -32.14
CA ARG A 34 -4.23 -32.27 -33.27
C ARG A 34 -3.64 -30.86 -33.37
N VAL A 35 -3.36 -30.24 -32.23
CA VAL A 35 -2.69 -28.94 -32.16
C VAL A 35 -1.46 -29.01 -31.25
N GLU A 36 -0.52 -28.10 -31.51
CA GLU A 36 0.65 -27.83 -30.66
C GLU A 36 0.58 -26.37 -30.22
N GLU A 37 0.69 -26.12 -28.92
CA GLU A 37 0.66 -24.78 -28.32
C GLU A 37 2.02 -24.48 -27.69
N CYS A 38 2.62 -23.34 -28.05
CA CYS A 38 3.97 -22.98 -27.63
C CYS A 38 4.02 -21.71 -26.78
N PHE A 39 4.79 -21.77 -25.70
CA PHE A 39 5.06 -20.68 -24.76
C PHE A 39 6.51 -20.26 -24.87
N HIS A 40 6.74 -18.95 -24.85
CA HIS A 40 8.05 -18.34 -24.98
C HIS A 40 8.42 -17.63 -23.70
N GLU A 41 9.57 -17.97 -23.14
CA GLU A 41 10.01 -17.39 -21.88
C GLU A 41 11.48 -17.05 -21.93
N TYR A 42 11.83 -15.87 -21.42
CA TYR A 42 13.22 -15.46 -21.29
C TYR A 42 13.76 -15.96 -19.96
N VAL A 43 14.77 -16.83 -20.03
CA VAL A 43 15.44 -17.39 -18.85
C VAL A 43 16.79 -16.71 -18.70
N ARG A 44 16.99 -16.05 -17.55
CA ARG A 44 18.26 -15.42 -17.18
C ARG A 44 19.36 -16.47 -17.02
N THR A 45 20.61 -16.04 -17.03
CA THR A 45 21.77 -16.90 -16.77
C THR A 45 21.69 -17.53 -15.37
N LYS A 46 22.26 -18.73 -15.19
CA LYS A 46 22.47 -19.39 -13.88
C LYS A 46 21.18 -19.70 -13.12
N ARG A 47 20.14 -20.06 -13.88
CA ARG A 47 18.84 -20.48 -13.38
C ARG A 47 18.66 -21.98 -13.53
N THR A 48 18.03 -22.59 -12.54
CA THR A 48 17.44 -23.93 -12.62
C THR A 48 15.94 -23.76 -12.85
N ALA A 49 15.48 -24.26 -14.00
CA ALA A 49 14.06 -24.32 -14.30
C ALA A 49 13.47 -25.58 -13.67
N PHE A 50 12.43 -25.42 -12.87
CA PHE A 50 11.62 -26.49 -12.30
C PHE A 50 10.27 -26.48 -12.97
N MET A 51 9.99 -27.54 -13.72
CA MET A 51 8.78 -27.64 -14.53
C MET A 51 7.97 -28.81 -14.01
N LYS A 52 6.66 -28.61 -13.83
CA LYS A 52 5.74 -29.70 -13.50
C LYS A 52 4.56 -29.65 -14.44
N ILE A 53 4.21 -30.80 -14.99
CA ILE A 53 3.13 -30.90 -15.96
C ILE A 53 2.22 -32.07 -15.60
N GLY A 54 0.92 -31.85 -15.71
CA GLY A 54 -0.07 -32.93 -15.58
C GLY A 54 -1.34 -32.66 -16.40
N VAL A 55 -1.97 -33.72 -16.90
CA VAL A 55 -3.26 -33.61 -17.59
C VAL A 55 -4.38 -33.72 -16.55
N LEU A 56 -5.13 -32.63 -16.38
CA LEU A 56 -6.23 -32.54 -15.42
C LEU A 56 -7.49 -33.27 -15.89
N ASP A 57 -7.83 -33.08 -17.16
CA ASP A 57 -9.05 -33.63 -17.75
C ASP A 57 -8.82 -33.94 -19.23
N SER A 58 -9.29 -35.09 -19.68
CA SER A 58 -9.16 -35.54 -21.06
C SER A 58 -10.36 -36.38 -21.44
N LYS A 59 -10.86 -36.20 -22.68
CA LYS A 59 -11.87 -37.10 -23.25
C LYS A 59 -11.29 -38.39 -23.84
N GLY A 60 -9.98 -38.44 -24.02
CA GLY A 60 -9.24 -39.55 -24.61
C GLY A 60 -8.20 -40.09 -23.66
N THR A 61 -6.94 -40.08 -24.10
CA THR A 61 -5.81 -40.51 -23.27
C THR A 61 -5.30 -39.34 -22.41
N TYR A 62 -4.78 -39.67 -21.23
CA TYR A 62 -4.17 -38.70 -20.30
C TYR A 62 -2.67 -38.57 -20.58
N ASP A 63 -2.34 -38.16 -21.80
CA ASP A 63 -0.98 -37.97 -22.26
C ASP A 63 -0.80 -36.65 -23.02
N VAL A 64 0.37 -36.04 -22.88
CA VAL A 64 0.75 -34.82 -23.61
C VAL A 64 2.24 -34.85 -23.87
N ARG A 65 2.67 -34.48 -25.07
CA ARG A 65 4.10 -34.42 -25.40
C ARG A 65 4.62 -33.03 -25.07
N LEU A 66 5.66 -32.98 -24.25
CA LEU A 66 6.37 -31.74 -23.95
C LEU A 66 7.63 -31.66 -24.80
N LYS A 67 7.77 -30.59 -25.58
CA LYS A 67 8.98 -30.25 -26.32
C LYS A 67 9.56 -28.94 -25.82
N ALA A 68 10.88 -28.88 -25.65
CA ALA A 68 11.56 -27.63 -25.31
C ALA A 68 12.69 -27.33 -26.30
N TYR A 69 12.79 -26.05 -26.64
CA TYR A 69 13.71 -25.53 -27.64
C TYR A 69 14.44 -24.31 -27.12
N GLY A 70 15.69 -24.14 -27.56
CA GLY A 70 16.52 -22.99 -27.21
C GLY A 70 17.93 -23.38 -26.76
N PRO A 71 18.68 -22.44 -26.18
CA PRO A 71 18.34 -21.02 -26.04
C PRO A 71 18.42 -20.25 -27.38
N PHE A 72 17.54 -19.27 -27.56
CA PHE A 72 17.55 -18.32 -28.67
C PHE A 72 17.99 -16.92 -28.18
N PRO A 73 18.80 -16.18 -28.97
CA PRO A 73 19.26 -14.84 -28.57
C PRO A 73 18.16 -13.76 -28.64
N SER A 74 17.13 -13.99 -29.44
CA SER A 74 15.95 -13.13 -29.62
C SER A 74 14.68 -13.96 -29.51
N TYR A 75 13.54 -13.28 -29.38
CA TYR A 75 12.23 -13.94 -29.43
C TYR A 75 12.13 -14.79 -30.71
N PRO A 76 11.84 -16.10 -30.61
CA PRO A 76 11.82 -16.96 -31.77
C PRO A 76 10.51 -16.75 -32.56
N GLU A 77 10.60 -16.04 -33.68
CA GLU A 77 9.54 -15.99 -34.70
C GLU A 77 9.59 -17.28 -35.54
N GLU A 78 8.86 -18.27 -35.03
CA GLU A 78 8.29 -19.48 -35.64
C GLU A 78 9.06 -20.41 -36.60
N GLU A 79 10.12 -20.03 -37.33
CA GLU A 79 10.38 -20.75 -38.58
C GLU A 79 11.58 -21.72 -38.67
N GLN A 80 12.53 -21.74 -37.72
CA GLN A 80 13.58 -22.78 -37.75
C GLN A 80 13.93 -23.31 -36.38
N VAL A 81 13.32 -24.45 -36.05
CA VAL A 81 13.42 -25.06 -34.74
C VAL A 81 14.26 -26.35 -34.80
N ASP A 82 15.52 -26.21 -35.23
CA ASP A 82 16.48 -27.32 -35.30
C ASP A 82 17.15 -27.62 -33.94
N LYS A 83 16.78 -26.87 -32.88
CA LYS A 83 17.37 -26.99 -31.55
C LYS A 83 16.39 -27.55 -30.53
N ASN A 84 15.89 -28.76 -30.76
CA ASN A 84 15.19 -29.50 -29.70
C ASN A 84 16.22 -30.05 -28.72
N PHE A 85 16.10 -29.70 -27.44
CA PHE A 85 16.92 -30.31 -26.39
C PHE A 85 16.11 -31.27 -25.52
N PHE A 86 14.78 -31.16 -25.56
CA PHE A 86 13.87 -31.98 -24.78
C PHE A 86 12.65 -32.36 -25.63
N ASP A 87 12.32 -33.65 -25.64
CA ASP A 87 11.11 -34.20 -26.23
C ASP A 87 10.71 -35.43 -25.40
N HIS A 88 9.65 -35.30 -24.60
CA HIS A 88 9.19 -36.36 -23.73
C HIS A 88 7.67 -36.46 -23.73
N LEU A 89 7.15 -37.69 -23.85
CA LEU A 89 5.74 -37.97 -23.69
C LEU A 89 5.41 -38.09 -22.20
N VAL A 90 4.64 -37.15 -21.67
CA VAL A 90 4.17 -37.17 -20.30
C VAL A 90 2.86 -37.93 -20.27
N VAL A 91 2.80 -39.01 -19.49
CA VAL A 91 1.58 -39.76 -19.22
C VAL A 91 1.23 -39.52 -17.76
N THR A 92 0.05 -38.98 -17.50
CA THR A 92 -0.44 -38.81 -16.13
C THR A 92 -1.34 -39.97 -15.75
N PRO A 93 -1.00 -40.73 -14.68
CA PRO A 93 -1.89 -41.75 -14.17
C PRO A 93 -3.16 -41.06 -13.63
N TYR A 94 -4.31 -41.46 -14.16
CA TYR A 94 -5.61 -40.99 -13.70
C TYR A 94 -6.21 -42.02 -12.74
N ASP A 95 -6.47 -41.61 -11.51
CA ASP A 95 -7.16 -42.40 -10.48
C ASP A 95 -8.54 -41.77 -10.21
N GLU A 96 -9.61 -42.51 -10.50
CA GLU A 96 -10.99 -42.05 -10.26
C GLU A 96 -11.28 -41.76 -8.78
N THR A 97 -10.49 -42.31 -7.87
CA THR A 97 -10.72 -42.20 -6.42
C THR A 97 -10.01 -41.01 -5.76
N ASN A 98 -8.96 -40.48 -6.38
CA ASN A 98 -8.21 -39.33 -5.87
C ASN A 98 -8.23 -38.19 -6.90
N GLN A 99 -8.81 -37.05 -6.53
CA GLN A 99 -8.78 -35.83 -7.35
C GLN A 99 -7.39 -35.16 -7.42
N ASN A 100 -6.36 -35.76 -6.82
CA ASN A 100 -4.99 -35.26 -6.91
C ASN A 100 -4.34 -35.81 -8.19
N VAL A 101 -4.14 -34.93 -9.17
CA VAL A 101 -3.43 -35.26 -10.40
C VAL A 101 -1.94 -35.36 -10.11
N GLU A 102 -1.32 -36.48 -10.47
CA GLU A 102 0.13 -36.63 -10.35
C GLU A 102 0.82 -35.81 -11.44
N HIS A 103 1.77 -34.98 -11.03
CA HIS A 103 2.56 -34.16 -11.96
C HIS A 103 3.91 -34.80 -12.24
N SER A 104 4.30 -34.81 -13.51
CA SER A 104 5.65 -35.17 -13.91
C SER A 104 6.55 -33.94 -13.80
N GLY A 105 7.63 -34.06 -13.01
CA GLY A 105 8.60 -33.00 -12.77
C GLY A 105 9.83 -33.12 -13.64
N PHE A 106 10.26 -32.01 -14.26
CA PHE A 106 11.46 -31.92 -15.07
C PHE A 106 12.29 -30.72 -14.61
N ASN A 107 13.61 -30.94 -14.49
CA ASN A 107 14.54 -29.89 -14.09
C ASN A 107 15.58 -29.73 -15.18
N PHE A 108 15.88 -28.49 -15.56
CA PHE A 108 17.00 -28.20 -16.46
C PHE A 108 17.77 -26.95 -16.01
N GLU A 109 19.06 -26.89 -16.34
CA GLU A 109 19.90 -25.73 -16.06
C GLU A 109 19.99 -24.82 -17.29
N SER A 110 19.83 -23.51 -17.07
CA SER A 110 19.96 -22.50 -18.12
C SER A 110 21.38 -22.44 -18.68
N GLU A 111 21.52 -22.12 -19.97
CA GLU A 111 22.82 -21.92 -20.60
C GLU A 111 23.57 -20.70 -20.03
N HIS A 112 24.91 -20.70 -20.12
CA HIS A 112 25.77 -19.67 -19.54
C HIS A 112 25.48 -18.23 -19.99
N ARG A 113 24.83 -18.04 -21.14
CA ARG A 113 24.50 -16.73 -21.71
C ARG A 113 23.05 -16.28 -21.47
N GLY A 114 22.21 -17.14 -20.89
CA GLY A 114 20.77 -16.90 -20.84
C GLY A 114 20.17 -16.87 -22.25
N GLY A 115 18.85 -16.75 -22.33
CA GLY A 115 18.17 -16.62 -23.61
C GLY A 115 16.69 -16.96 -23.57
N TRP A 116 16.07 -16.86 -24.73
CA TRP A 116 14.69 -17.25 -24.95
C TRP A 116 14.58 -18.76 -25.09
N TYR A 117 13.68 -19.34 -24.33
CA TYR A 117 13.28 -20.74 -24.42
C TYR A 117 11.86 -20.81 -24.96
N ARG A 118 11.59 -21.87 -25.73
CA ARG A 118 10.27 -22.16 -26.29
C ARG A 118 9.82 -23.52 -25.80
N PHE A 119 8.73 -23.57 -25.05
CA PHE A 119 8.12 -24.79 -24.53
C PHE A 119 6.82 -25.06 -25.28
N CYS A 120 6.74 -26.18 -25.98
CA CYS A 120 5.58 -26.57 -26.75
C CYS A 120 4.89 -27.77 -26.13
N LEU A 121 3.58 -27.65 -25.91
CA LEU A 121 2.69 -28.73 -25.55
C LEU A 121 2.08 -29.28 -26.84
N ASP A 122 2.46 -30.50 -27.19
CA ASP A 122 2.06 -31.16 -28.43
C ASP A 122 1.00 -32.22 -28.15
N ASN A 123 -0.18 -32.04 -28.76
CA ASN A 123 -1.27 -33.00 -28.79
C ASN A 123 -1.56 -33.48 -30.23
N MET A 124 -0.56 -33.49 -31.12
CA MET A 124 -0.72 -33.99 -32.50
C MET A 124 -1.09 -35.48 -32.57
N HIS A 125 -0.73 -36.25 -31.54
CA HIS A 125 -0.99 -37.69 -31.49
C HIS A 125 -2.46 -38.04 -31.23
N ASP A 126 -3.20 -37.20 -30.51
CA ASP A 126 -4.60 -37.46 -30.14
C ASP A 126 -5.54 -36.39 -30.72
N GLY A 127 -6.72 -36.81 -31.15
CA GLY A 127 -7.79 -35.91 -31.60
C GLY A 127 -8.68 -35.39 -30.48
N SER A 128 -8.49 -35.87 -29.25
CA SER A 128 -9.28 -35.44 -28.08
C SER A 128 -8.77 -34.13 -27.48
N VAL A 129 -9.67 -33.37 -26.88
CA VAL A 129 -9.37 -32.12 -26.16
C VAL A 129 -8.88 -32.46 -24.76
N LYS A 130 -7.79 -31.82 -24.32
CA LYS A 130 -7.10 -32.06 -23.05
C LYS A 130 -6.93 -30.76 -22.28
N THR A 131 -7.13 -30.80 -20.97
CA THR A 131 -6.84 -29.70 -20.05
C THR A 131 -5.56 -30.05 -19.32
N VAL A 132 -4.52 -29.25 -19.51
CA VAL A 132 -3.17 -29.48 -18.97
C VAL A 132 -2.86 -28.40 -17.95
N GLU A 133 -2.43 -28.81 -16.77
CA GLU A 133 -1.82 -27.93 -15.79
C GLU A 133 -0.30 -27.93 -15.98
N TRP A 134 0.24 -26.73 -16.08
CA TRP A 134 1.63 -26.44 -16.32
C TRP A 134 2.15 -25.52 -15.23
N TYR A 135 3.20 -25.92 -14.53
CA TYR A 135 3.91 -25.11 -13.56
C TYR A 135 5.34 -24.94 -14.02
N THR A 136 5.85 -23.71 -13.99
CA THR A 136 7.23 -23.39 -14.34
C THR A 136 7.79 -22.37 -13.38
N SER A 137 8.86 -22.70 -12.67
CA SER A 137 9.58 -21.74 -11.83
C SER A 137 11.07 -21.73 -12.17
N PHE A 138 11.67 -20.55 -12.17
CA PHE A 138 13.09 -20.34 -12.48
C PHE A 138 13.82 -19.83 -11.26
N ASP A 139 14.37 -20.75 -10.49
CA ASP A 139 15.13 -20.43 -9.29
C ASP A 139 16.62 -20.30 -9.63
N LEU A 140 17.37 -19.67 -8.73
CA LEU A 140 18.82 -19.62 -8.85
C LEU A 140 19.39 -21.02 -8.63
N SER A 141 20.30 -21.45 -9.52
CA SER A 141 20.97 -22.76 -9.36
C SER A 141 21.73 -22.84 -8.03
N ASN A 142 22.34 -21.73 -7.61
CA ASN A 142 22.98 -21.54 -6.32
C ASN A 142 22.70 -20.11 -5.82
N GLU A 143 22.49 -19.94 -4.51
CA GLU A 143 22.21 -18.63 -3.90
C GLU A 143 23.32 -17.59 -4.17
N ASP A 144 24.57 -18.04 -4.29
CA ASP A 144 25.73 -17.19 -4.52
C ASP A 144 25.99 -16.87 -6.01
N ASP A 145 25.31 -17.56 -6.93
CA ASP A 145 25.62 -17.49 -8.37
C ASP A 145 24.69 -16.54 -9.13
N LEU A 146 24.70 -15.27 -8.73
CA LEU A 146 23.91 -14.22 -9.37
C LEU A 146 24.41 -13.90 -10.78
N GLY A 147 23.48 -13.81 -11.73
CA GLY A 147 23.72 -13.29 -13.07
C GLY A 147 24.13 -11.82 -13.06
N GLU A 148 24.76 -11.35 -14.14
CA GLU A 148 25.12 -9.93 -14.29
C GLU A 148 23.88 -9.03 -14.32
N GLU A 149 22.81 -9.49 -14.97
CA GLU A 149 21.51 -8.82 -15.00
C GLU A 149 20.89 -8.68 -13.59
N ASP A 150 21.02 -9.72 -12.75
CA ASP A 150 20.49 -9.71 -11.39
C ASP A 150 21.26 -8.72 -10.50
N LYS A 151 22.60 -8.65 -10.65
CA LYS A 151 23.42 -7.66 -9.93
C LYS A 151 23.07 -6.23 -10.33
N LEU A 152 22.84 -5.98 -11.61
CA LEU A 152 22.43 -4.66 -12.10
C LEU A 152 21.06 -4.26 -11.55
N ASP A 153 20.11 -5.19 -11.49
CA ASP A 153 18.78 -4.96 -10.94
C ASP A 153 18.85 -4.70 -9.42
N GLU A 154 19.68 -5.47 -8.69
CA GLU A 154 19.94 -5.21 -7.27
C GLU A 154 20.56 -3.83 -7.03
N GLN A 155 21.52 -3.42 -7.85
CA GLN A 155 22.11 -2.08 -7.78
C GLN A 155 21.08 -0.99 -8.06
N THR A 156 20.29 -1.14 -9.13
CA THR A 156 19.23 -0.19 -9.48
C THR A 156 18.20 -0.07 -8.36
N ARG A 157 17.83 -1.20 -7.74
CA ARG A 157 16.94 -1.22 -6.58
C ARG A 157 17.56 -0.50 -5.38
N GLN A 158 18.84 -0.71 -5.10
CA GLN A 158 19.54 -0.02 -4.02
C GLN A 158 19.61 1.49 -4.25
N GLU A 159 19.95 1.93 -5.46
CA GLU A 159 19.96 3.36 -5.84
C GLU A 159 18.57 3.99 -5.69
N HIS A 160 17.52 3.30 -6.14
CA HIS A 160 16.15 3.78 -5.98
C HIS A 160 15.75 3.91 -4.50
N MET A 161 16.08 2.91 -3.68
CA MET A 161 15.82 2.92 -2.23
C MET A 161 16.57 4.05 -1.53
N GLU A 162 17.80 4.34 -1.94
CA GLU A 162 18.59 5.46 -1.40
C GLU A 162 17.97 6.82 -1.75
N GLY A 163 17.46 6.98 -2.97
CA GLY A 163 16.72 8.17 -3.38
C GLY A 163 15.47 8.42 -2.53
N VAL A 164 14.71 7.36 -2.23
CA VAL A 164 13.53 7.44 -1.34
C VAL A 164 13.94 7.80 0.08
N LYS A 165 14.97 7.15 0.63
CA LYS A 165 15.48 7.42 1.99
C LYS A 165 15.90 8.89 2.16
N THR A 166 16.61 9.42 1.17
CA THR A 166 17.06 10.83 1.17
C THR A 166 15.87 11.79 1.17
N SER A 167 14.83 11.50 0.39
CA SER A 167 13.61 12.30 0.32
C SER A 167 12.85 12.31 1.65
N LEU A 168 12.76 11.15 2.31
CA LEU A 168 12.13 11.03 3.63
C LEU A 168 12.87 11.82 4.71
N ASP A 169 14.20 11.78 4.73
CA ASP A 169 15.00 12.54 5.70
C ASP A 169 14.82 14.06 5.53
N ARG A 170 14.75 14.52 4.28
CA ARG A 170 14.45 15.93 3.97
C ARG A 170 13.07 16.36 4.48
N LEU A 171 12.04 15.53 4.28
CA LEU A 171 10.69 15.80 4.79
C LEU A 171 10.67 15.82 6.32
N GLN A 172 11.38 14.90 6.98
CA GLN A 172 11.48 14.85 8.42
C GLN A 172 12.14 16.12 8.98
N THR A 173 13.16 16.63 8.29
CA THR A 173 13.85 17.87 8.66
C THR A 173 12.93 19.09 8.52
N LEU A 174 12.18 19.20 7.42
CA LEU A 174 11.19 20.26 7.22
C LEU A 174 10.07 20.21 8.27
N LEU A 175 9.57 19.02 8.60
CA LEU A 175 8.54 18.87 9.64
C LEU A 175 9.05 19.24 11.02
N LYS A 176 10.32 18.93 11.34
CA LYS A 176 10.96 19.38 12.59
C LYS A 176 11.06 20.90 12.65
N LEU A 177 11.42 21.55 11.55
CA LEU A 177 11.46 23.02 11.46
C LEU A 177 10.08 23.62 11.75
N ILE A 178 9.04 23.15 11.06
CA ILE A 178 7.65 23.63 11.26
C ILE A 178 7.21 23.41 12.71
N ARG A 179 7.53 22.25 13.30
CA ARG A 179 7.18 21.96 14.69
C ARG A 179 7.84 22.96 15.66
N ASN A 180 9.13 23.22 15.48
CA ASN A 180 9.85 24.18 16.32
C ASN A 180 9.25 25.58 16.21
N GLU A 181 8.83 25.98 15.02
CA GLU A 181 8.18 27.28 14.80
C GLU A 181 6.78 27.34 15.44
N GLN A 182 5.98 26.27 15.32
CA GLN A 182 4.69 26.17 16.03
C GLN A 182 4.86 26.27 17.55
N ASP A 183 5.87 25.60 18.11
CA ASP A 183 6.15 25.64 19.54
C ASP A 183 6.61 27.03 19.99
N TYR A 184 7.41 27.73 19.18
CA TYR A 184 7.75 29.13 19.41
C TYR A 184 6.51 30.03 19.44
N TYR A 185 5.59 29.90 18.47
CA TYR A 185 4.35 30.68 18.44
C TYR A 185 3.44 30.38 19.62
N ARG A 186 3.31 29.11 20.03
CA ARG A 186 2.53 28.74 21.23
C ARG A 186 3.07 29.41 22.48
N ALA A 187 4.38 29.36 22.70
CA ALA A 187 5.02 30.02 23.85
C ALA A 187 4.81 31.54 23.82
N ARG A 188 4.89 32.15 22.63
CA ARG A 188 4.62 33.58 22.43
C ARG A 188 3.17 33.94 22.76
N VAL A 189 2.20 33.18 22.25
CA VAL A 189 0.77 33.40 22.51
C VAL A 189 0.45 33.27 23.99
N HIS A 190 1.00 32.25 24.67
CA HIS A 190 0.80 32.06 26.10
C HIS A 190 1.20 33.29 26.92
N ARG A 191 2.36 33.90 26.62
CA ARG A 191 2.81 35.15 27.28
C ARG A 191 1.88 36.33 26.99
N HIS A 192 1.41 36.48 25.75
CA HIS A 192 0.47 37.54 25.40
C HIS A 192 -0.89 37.37 26.11
N VAL A 193 -1.42 36.14 26.18
CA VAL A 193 -2.67 35.85 26.89
C VAL A 193 -2.56 36.20 28.37
N GLN A 194 -1.46 35.83 29.04
CA GLN A 194 -1.24 36.18 30.46
C GLN A 194 -1.19 37.70 30.70
N THR A 195 -0.59 38.45 29.77
CA THR A 195 -0.51 39.92 29.86
C THR A 195 -1.89 40.56 29.65
N LEU A 196 -2.68 40.02 28.73
CA LEU A 196 -4.05 40.48 28.48
C LEU A 196 -4.96 40.17 29.67
N GLU A 197 -4.86 39.00 30.28
CA GLU A 197 -5.69 38.61 31.43
C GLU A 197 -5.43 39.50 32.65
N SER A 198 -4.17 39.78 32.96
CA SER A 198 -3.77 40.69 34.05
C SER A 198 -4.15 42.15 33.77
N SER A 199 -4.11 42.59 32.51
CA SER A 199 -4.58 43.93 32.14
C SER A 199 -6.10 44.03 32.27
N LYS A 200 -6.82 43.01 31.81
CA LYS A 200 -8.28 42.93 31.91
C LYS A 200 -8.74 42.99 33.37
N SER A 201 -8.12 42.24 34.27
CA SER A 201 -8.52 42.21 35.69
C SER A 201 -8.32 43.57 36.37
N ARG A 202 -7.22 44.27 36.08
CA ARG A 202 -6.96 45.62 36.60
C ARG A 202 -8.02 46.61 36.13
N VAL A 203 -8.37 46.59 34.84
CA VAL A 203 -9.43 47.46 34.29
C VAL A 203 -10.78 47.16 34.93
N ILE A 204 -11.14 45.88 35.10
CA ILE A 204 -12.39 45.49 35.76
C ILE A 204 -12.43 45.98 37.23
N PHE A 205 -11.31 45.89 37.95
CA PHE A 205 -11.25 46.37 39.34
C PHE A 205 -11.47 47.88 39.43
N TYR A 206 -10.78 48.68 38.61
CA TYR A 206 -10.94 50.14 38.62
C TYR A 206 -12.34 50.59 38.18
N THR A 207 -12.92 49.94 37.18
CA THR A 207 -14.30 50.24 36.74
C THR A 207 -15.34 49.89 37.80
N MET A 208 -15.19 48.77 38.52
CA MET A 208 -16.06 48.45 39.67
C MET A 208 -15.93 49.48 40.79
N PHE A 209 -14.71 49.92 41.10
CA PHE A 209 -14.49 50.98 42.09
C PHE A 209 -15.17 52.30 41.69
N GLU A 210 -15.04 52.71 40.43
CA GLU A 210 -15.71 53.89 39.89
C GLU A 210 -17.24 53.82 40.02
N LEU A 211 -17.84 52.68 39.68
CA LEU A 211 -19.29 52.47 39.83
C LEU A 211 -19.76 52.58 41.29
N VAL A 212 -18.97 52.07 42.25
CA VAL A 212 -19.29 52.21 43.68
C VAL A 212 -19.24 53.67 44.13
N VAL A 213 -18.21 54.42 43.70
CA VAL A 213 -18.07 55.85 44.04
C VAL A 213 -19.21 56.66 43.44
N LEU A 214 -19.56 56.43 42.18
CA LEU A 214 -20.71 57.06 41.52
C LEU A 214 -22.03 56.73 42.25
N GLY A 215 -22.24 55.46 42.62
CA GLY A 215 -23.41 55.04 43.39
C GLY A 215 -23.51 55.75 44.75
N ALA A 216 -22.39 55.88 45.47
CA ALA A 216 -22.35 56.61 46.74
C ALA A 216 -22.67 58.10 46.57
N MET A 217 -22.16 58.73 45.50
CA MET A 217 -22.46 60.13 45.18
C MET A 217 -23.94 60.35 44.88
N TYR A 218 -24.55 59.51 44.02
CA TYR A 218 -25.99 59.58 43.73
C TYR A 218 -26.85 59.29 44.96
N GLY A 219 -26.46 58.31 45.79
CA GLY A 219 -27.12 58.01 47.05
C GLY A 219 -27.06 59.19 48.02
N GLY A 220 -25.89 59.80 48.18
CA GLY A 220 -25.70 61.01 49.00
C GLY A 220 -26.54 62.19 48.50
N GLN A 221 -26.56 62.43 47.19
CA GLN A 221 -27.41 63.46 46.58
C GLN A 221 -28.90 63.22 46.87
N SER A 222 -29.38 61.98 46.67
CA SER A 222 -30.78 61.62 46.93
C SER A 222 -31.16 61.77 48.40
N PHE A 223 -30.28 61.36 49.32
CA PHE A 223 -30.49 61.51 50.75
C PHE A 223 -30.54 62.98 51.19
N LEU A 224 -29.62 63.81 50.69
CA LEU A 224 -29.60 65.25 50.99
C LEU A 224 -30.88 65.93 50.49
N LEU A 225 -31.32 65.61 49.27
CA LEU A 225 -32.57 66.13 48.72
C LEU A 225 -33.78 65.68 49.56
N HIS A 226 -33.89 64.39 49.88
CA HIS A 226 -34.98 63.88 50.73
C HIS A 226 -35.00 64.53 52.11
N LYS A 227 -33.84 64.63 52.77
CA LYS A 227 -33.73 65.28 54.09
C LYS A 227 -34.12 66.75 54.00
N TRP A 228 -33.66 67.46 52.98
CA TRP A 228 -33.97 68.87 52.77
C TRP A 228 -35.47 69.13 52.54
N PHE A 229 -36.15 68.30 51.73
CA PHE A 229 -37.60 68.40 51.51
C PHE A 229 -38.43 67.94 52.72
N SER A 230 -37.94 66.97 53.50
CA SER A 230 -38.58 66.49 54.73
C SER A 230 -38.50 67.51 55.88
N ASP A 231 -37.30 68.05 56.16
CA ASP A 231 -37.10 69.07 57.21
C ASP A 231 -37.82 70.39 56.89
N ARG A 232 -37.92 70.74 55.60
CA ARG A 232 -38.62 71.96 55.16
C ARG A 232 -40.11 71.78 54.88
N GLY A 233 -40.73 70.72 55.39
CA GLY A 233 -42.18 70.61 55.58
C GLY A 233 -43.06 70.93 54.36
N TYR A 234 -42.55 70.76 53.13
CA TYR A 234 -43.28 71.10 51.92
C TYR A 234 -44.05 69.92 51.31
N LEU A 235 -43.94 68.73 51.91
CA LEU A 235 -44.95 67.68 51.76
C LEU A 235 -46.07 67.97 52.75
N SER A 236 -46.84 68.98 52.36
CA SER A 236 -48.15 69.40 52.87
C SER A 236 -48.87 68.27 53.61
N LYS A 237 -48.91 68.39 54.93
CA LYS A 237 -49.99 67.90 55.76
C LYS A 237 -51.28 68.59 55.26
N ARG A 238 -51.96 68.00 54.27
CA ARG A 238 -53.31 68.41 53.86
C ARG A 238 -54.27 67.90 54.94
N GLN A 239 -54.26 68.56 56.11
CA GLN A 239 -55.36 68.44 57.07
C GLN A 239 -56.49 69.34 56.57
N TRP A 240 -57.60 68.71 56.18
CA TRP A 240 -58.87 69.38 55.95
C TRP A 240 -59.41 69.89 57.29
N ALA A 241 -59.62 71.19 57.36
CA ALA A 241 -60.65 71.85 58.13
C ALA A 241 -61.06 73.10 57.35
#